data_AF-A0A5E4JR37-F1
#
_entry.id   AF-A0A5E4JR37-F1
#
_cell.length_a   1.000
_cell.length_b   1.000
_cell.length_c   1.000
_cell.angle_alpha   90.00
_cell.angle_beta   90.00
_cell.angle_gamma   90.00
#
_symmetry.space_group_name_H-M   'P 1'
#
loop_
_entity.id
_entity.type
_entity.pdbx_description
1 polymer ?
#
loop_
_entity_poly.entity_id
_entity_poly.type
_entity_poly.pdbx_seq_one_letter_code
_entity_poly.pdbx_strand_id
1 'polypeptide(L)'
;MKSQLEKELTRFTTDQRKTIYENLFAIELTRGCSLMCDFCGVDAPRGVRESISFPVLETIAEEIVTMTDRISSQAKIPDASKSCLRLYDATEPLDYDSDGKNYFDSHRLLREKGFRVSVSSAIPKGKEELAISNLENIHQISISHMNRTRLTPYFDRLGIIVFFDLFSHYYAKFGSREYNKKAPIQNMIYPVSETVEKTLEELRKFDPSLPCQTRFYDLRVDGNSLRTKVQSADTLFLFCGNPGNYPRNGKIIDRDSSQVRNYGRAFDFGQEEREYPNDPTFPFSCDDGVKITPEGVYNILSVEPSQDHKSGRIIEKVNPKNFRVVKKNSPFKVYNIDKIYPFHCV
;
A
#
# COMPACT_ATOMS: atom_id res chain seq x y z
N MET A 1 17.89 23.32 16.62
CA MET A 1 18.83 22.18 16.65
C MET A 1 18.62 21.40 15.37
N LYS A 2 19.67 21.07 14.61
CA LYS A 2 19.51 20.30 13.35
C LYS A 2 18.88 18.94 13.64
N SER A 3 17.92 18.51 12.82
CA SER A 3 17.31 17.19 12.94
C SER A 3 18.35 16.09 12.64
N GLN A 4 18.07 14.85 13.05
CA GLN A 4 18.97 13.72 12.79
C GLN A 4 19.17 13.51 11.28
N LEU A 5 18.09 13.50 10.50
CA LEU A 5 18.18 13.39 9.04
C LEU A 5 19.00 14.53 8.42
N GLU A 6 18.82 15.78 8.88
CA GLU A 6 19.61 16.91 8.37
C GLU A 6 21.10 16.70 8.60
N LYS A 7 21.49 16.26 9.80
CA LYS A 7 22.88 15.90 10.10
C LYS A 7 23.38 14.77 9.19
N GLU A 8 22.56 13.73 8.97
CA GLU A 8 22.93 12.61 8.11
C GLU A 8 23.12 13.02 6.65
N LEU A 9 22.22 13.84 6.08
CA LEU A 9 22.32 14.31 4.70
C LEU A 9 23.57 15.15 4.45
N THR A 10 23.99 15.97 5.43
CA THR A 10 25.22 16.77 5.29
C THR A 10 26.51 15.95 5.23
N ARG A 11 26.46 14.66 5.59
CA ARG A 11 27.61 13.76 5.48
C ARG A 11 27.83 13.23 4.07
N PHE A 12 26.83 13.33 3.19
CA PHE A 12 26.92 12.93 1.79
C PHE A 12 27.42 14.11 0.95
N THR A 13 28.31 13.82 -0.01
CA THR A 13 28.73 14.83 -1.00
C THR A 13 27.57 15.19 -1.93
N THR A 14 27.68 16.30 -2.65
CA THR A 14 26.68 16.72 -3.64
C THR A 14 26.41 15.62 -4.67
N ASP A 15 27.45 14.98 -5.21
CA ASP A 15 27.30 13.89 -6.18
C ASP A 15 26.59 12.66 -5.58
N GLN A 16 26.92 12.31 -4.33
CA GLN A 16 26.24 11.22 -3.62
C GLN A 16 24.76 11.51 -3.41
N ARG A 17 24.41 12.75 -2.98
CA ARG A 17 23.01 13.17 -2.81
C ARG A 17 22.27 13.15 -4.14
N LYS A 18 22.88 13.62 -5.22
CA LYS A 18 22.31 13.53 -6.58
C LYS A 18 21.95 12.08 -6.93
N THR A 19 22.89 11.16 -6.76
CA THR A 19 22.62 9.72 -7.01
C THR A 19 21.53 9.16 -6.10
N ILE A 20 21.50 9.54 -4.81
CA ILE A 20 20.42 9.16 -3.89
C ILE A 20 19.06 9.61 -4.45
N TYR A 21 18.95 10.86 -4.88
CA TYR A 21 17.72 11.44 -5.40
C TYR A 21 17.29 10.83 -6.75
N GLU A 22 18.23 10.51 -7.62
CA GLU A 22 17.98 9.80 -8.88
C GLU A 22 17.38 8.39 -8.64
N ASN A 23 17.79 7.74 -7.55
CA ASN A 23 17.36 6.38 -7.19
C ASN A 23 16.31 6.34 -6.07
N LEU A 24 15.81 7.49 -5.63
CA LEU A 24 14.82 7.58 -4.56
C LEU A 24 13.54 6.84 -4.97
N PHE A 25 12.92 6.06 -4.10
CA PHE A 25 11.57 5.53 -4.34
C PHE A 25 10.61 5.98 -3.24
N ALA A 26 11.09 6.20 -2.02
CA ALA A 26 10.26 6.69 -0.93
C ALA A 26 10.95 7.72 -0.06
N ILE A 27 10.17 8.67 0.42
CA ILE A 27 10.50 9.53 1.56
C ILE A 27 9.52 9.15 2.67
N GLU A 28 9.95 8.31 3.59
CA GLU A 28 9.18 7.93 4.78
C GLU A 28 9.14 9.13 5.74
N LEU A 29 8.01 9.83 5.78
CA LEU A 29 7.89 11.07 6.55
C LEU A 29 7.91 10.85 8.08
N THR A 30 7.54 9.66 8.54
CA THR A 30 7.52 9.28 9.96
C THR A 30 8.30 8.01 10.22
N ARG A 31 8.73 7.83 11.47
CA ARG A 31 9.25 6.57 12.00
C ARG A 31 8.19 5.91 12.87
N GLY A 32 7.68 4.77 12.40
CA GLY A 32 6.63 4.01 13.05
C GLY A 32 5.23 4.36 12.57
N CYS A 33 4.24 3.57 13.00
CA CYS A 33 2.87 3.63 12.50
C CYS A 33 1.88 3.52 13.69
N SER A 34 0.80 4.28 13.65
CA SER A 34 -0.21 4.29 14.71
C SER A 34 -1.19 3.10 14.63
N LEU A 35 -1.40 2.54 13.43
CA LEU A 35 -2.43 1.51 13.19
C LEU A 35 -2.06 0.11 13.67
N MET A 36 -0.78 -0.27 13.60
CA MET A 36 -0.27 -1.56 14.10
C MET A 36 -1.07 -2.77 13.59
N CYS A 37 -1.28 -2.84 12.28
CA CYS A 37 -1.99 -3.96 11.69
C CYS A 37 -1.24 -5.27 12.01
N ASP A 38 -1.94 -6.25 12.56
CA ASP A 38 -1.46 -7.61 12.82
C ASP A 38 -0.92 -8.31 11.55
N PHE A 39 -1.40 -7.85 10.40
CA PHE A 39 -1.04 -8.35 9.08
C PHE A 39 -0.02 -7.46 8.34
N CYS A 40 0.59 -6.48 9.00
CA CYS A 40 1.55 -5.58 8.38
C CYS A 40 2.82 -6.34 7.96
N GLY A 41 3.22 -6.25 6.69
CA GLY A 41 4.37 -6.99 6.14
C GLY A 41 5.70 -6.23 6.20
N VAL A 42 5.72 -5.04 6.79
CA VAL A 42 6.83 -4.06 6.68
C VAL A 42 7.39 -3.62 8.04
N ASP A 43 7.00 -4.30 9.12
CA ASP A 43 7.58 -4.21 10.47
C ASP A 43 7.86 -2.80 11.01
N ALA A 44 6.99 -1.83 10.70
CA ALA A 44 7.12 -0.47 11.23
C ALA A 44 7.03 -0.47 12.77
N PRO A 45 7.88 0.30 13.48
CA PRO A 45 7.79 0.42 14.93
C PRO A 45 6.42 0.87 15.40
N ARG A 46 6.01 0.40 16.58
CA ARG A 46 4.76 0.82 17.21
C ARG A 46 4.78 2.30 17.60
N GLY A 47 3.75 3.01 17.13
CA GLY A 47 3.54 4.43 17.35
C GLY A 47 4.48 5.30 16.53
N VAL A 48 4.06 6.54 16.29
CA VAL A 48 4.89 7.57 15.66
C VAL A 48 5.92 8.04 16.67
N ARG A 49 7.20 7.91 16.36
CA ARG A 49 8.31 8.28 17.27
C ARG A 49 9.05 9.53 16.84
N GLU A 50 9.23 9.66 15.53
CA GLU A 50 10.02 10.71 14.90
C GLU A 50 9.37 11.06 13.55
N SER A 51 9.58 12.29 13.09
CA SER A 51 9.13 12.77 11.80
C SER A 51 10.23 13.58 11.11
N ILE A 52 10.23 13.60 9.77
CA ILE A 52 11.04 14.52 9.00
C ILE A 52 10.46 15.92 9.20
N SER A 53 11.23 16.84 9.78
CA SER A 53 10.79 18.23 9.94
C SER A 53 10.44 18.85 8.58
N PHE A 54 9.38 19.65 8.52
CA PHE A 54 8.90 20.22 7.25
C PHE A 54 9.98 21.02 6.50
N PRO A 55 10.82 21.85 7.14
CA PRO A 55 11.91 22.57 6.46
C PRO A 55 12.97 21.65 5.82
N VAL A 56 13.20 20.47 6.40
CA VAL A 56 14.13 19.48 5.83
C VAL A 56 13.49 18.83 4.60
N LEU A 57 12.19 18.58 4.62
CA LEU A 57 11.48 18.09 3.44
C LEU A 57 11.50 19.13 2.30
N GLU A 58 11.32 20.42 2.59
CA GLU A 58 11.47 21.50 1.60
C GLU A 58 12.86 21.49 0.97
N THR A 59 13.90 21.34 1.79
CA THR A 59 15.29 21.25 1.30
C THR A 59 15.47 20.05 0.38
N ILE A 60 14.98 18.87 0.77
CA ILE A 60 15.05 17.65 -0.06
C ILE A 60 14.30 17.85 -1.38
N ALA A 61 13.09 18.41 -1.34
CA ALA A 61 12.28 18.67 -2.52
C ALA A 61 12.99 19.60 -3.51
N GLU A 62 13.60 20.68 -3.00
CA GLU A 62 14.37 21.62 -3.81
C GLU A 62 15.66 20.99 -4.38
N GLU A 63 16.39 20.22 -3.58
CA GLU A 63 17.58 19.51 -4.05
C GLU A 63 17.24 18.49 -5.16
N ILE A 64 16.14 17.76 -5.06
CA ILE A 64 15.74 16.82 -6.14
C ILE A 64 15.47 17.58 -7.44
N VAL A 65 14.77 18.72 -7.38
CA VAL A 65 14.44 19.55 -8.56
C VAL A 65 15.70 20.10 -9.21
N THR A 66 16.64 20.59 -8.41
CA THR A 66 17.84 21.27 -8.90
C THR A 66 18.94 20.30 -9.34
N MET A 67 19.01 19.11 -8.74
CA MET A 67 20.12 18.18 -8.96
C MET A 67 19.79 17.05 -9.95
N THR A 68 18.50 16.83 -10.27
CA THR A 68 18.07 15.66 -11.05
C THR A 68 17.08 16.02 -12.17
N ASP A 69 17.10 15.26 -13.26
CA ASP A 69 16.11 15.38 -14.34
C ASP A 69 14.81 14.58 -14.06
N ARG A 70 14.60 14.20 -12.79
CA ARG A 70 13.57 13.24 -12.40
C ARG A 70 12.15 13.73 -12.66
N ILE A 71 11.88 15.02 -12.47
CA ILE A 71 10.55 15.59 -12.73
C ILE A 71 10.24 15.53 -14.22
N SER A 72 11.21 15.91 -15.06
CA SER A 72 11.10 15.83 -16.51
C SER A 72 10.90 14.40 -17.02
N SER A 73 11.50 13.40 -16.37
CA SER A 73 11.29 11.99 -16.72
C SER A 73 9.93 11.46 -16.24
N GLN A 74 9.47 11.87 -15.05
CA GLN A 74 8.16 11.49 -14.52
C GLN A 74 6.99 12.09 -15.33
N ALA A 75 7.14 13.33 -15.83
CA ALA A 75 6.11 13.98 -16.65
C ALA A 75 5.77 13.20 -17.93
N LYS A 76 6.74 12.43 -18.45
CA LYS A 76 6.57 11.59 -19.66
C LYS A 76 5.82 10.28 -19.40
N ILE A 77 5.59 9.92 -18.13
CA ILE A 77 4.86 8.70 -17.77
C ILE A 77 3.36 9.05 -17.79
N PRO A 78 2.56 8.52 -18.72
CA PRO A 78 1.15 8.91 -18.84
C PRO A 78 0.30 8.45 -17.65
N ASP A 79 0.75 7.43 -16.94
CA ASP A 79 0.03 6.82 -15.83
C ASP A 79 0.64 7.26 -14.48
N ALA A 80 -0.09 8.07 -13.71
CA ALA A 80 0.33 8.52 -12.40
C ALA A 80 0.54 7.36 -11.41
N SER A 81 -0.11 6.21 -11.60
CA SER A 81 0.12 5.01 -10.78
C SER A 81 1.52 4.40 -10.98
N LYS A 82 2.20 4.77 -12.07
CA LYS A 82 3.60 4.40 -12.35
C LYS A 82 4.60 5.44 -11.87
N SER A 83 4.14 6.54 -11.24
CA SER A 83 5.05 7.47 -10.57
C SER A 83 5.50 6.86 -9.24
N CYS A 84 6.80 6.60 -9.14
CA CYS A 84 7.33 5.75 -8.07
C CYS A 84 7.61 6.49 -6.76
N LEU A 85 7.48 7.82 -6.66
CA LEU A 85 7.81 8.51 -5.41
C LEU A 85 6.67 8.41 -4.41
N ARG A 86 6.89 7.67 -3.33
CA ARG A 86 5.95 7.56 -2.21
C ARG A 86 6.41 8.43 -1.04
N LEU A 87 5.46 9.00 -0.30
CA LEU A 87 5.73 9.69 0.97
C LEU A 87 5.55 8.77 2.20
N TYR A 88 5.42 7.49 1.94
CA TYR A 88 5.29 6.42 2.92
C TYR A 88 5.72 5.10 2.26
N ASP A 89 6.22 4.16 3.05
CA ASP A 89 6.49 2.80 2.60
C ASP A 89 6.00 1.80 3.64
N ALA A 90 6.43 2.00 4.89
CA ALA A 90 6.02 1.17 6.03
C ALA A 90 5.06 1.88 6.99
N THR A 91 4.89 3.19 6.85
CA THR A 91 4.13 4.04 7.77
C THR A 91 2.80 4.49 7.21
N GLU A 92 1.96 5.05 8.08
CA GLU A 92 0.64 5.58 7.72
C GLU A 92 0.79 7.07 7.41
N PRO A 93 0.52 7.53 6.16
CA PRO A 93 0.77 8.92 5.77
C PRO A 93 0.10 9.95 6.69
N LEU A 94 -1.13 9.70 7.15
CA LEU A 94 -1.87 10.66 7.97
C LEU A 94 -1.39 10.75 9.43
N ASP A 95 -0.41 9.95 9.82
CA ASP A 95 0.30 10.08 11.08
C ASP A 95 1.30 11.26 11.07
N TYR A 96 1.67 11.76 9.88
CA TYR A 96 2.63 12.88 9.78
C TYR A 96 2.03 14.19 10.30
N ASP A 97 2.70 14.74 11.30
CA ASP A 97 2.50 16.08 11.86
C ASP A 97 3.87 16.62 12.28
N SER A 98 4.30 17.72 11.68
CA SER A 98 5.56 18.39 12.04
C SER A 98 5.44 19.88 11.82
N ASP A 99 5.85 20.68 12.80
CA ASP A 99 5.93 22.14 12.67
C ASP A 99 4.58 22.79 12.28
N GLY A 100 3.46 22.20 12.74
CA GLY A 100 2.11 22.62 12.40
C GLY A 100 1.68 22.29 10.96
N LYS A 101 2.46 21.45 10.26
CA LYS A 101 2.19 20.94 8.93
C LYS A 101 1.82 19.46 9.00
N ASN A 102 0.79 19.09 8.27
CA ASN A 102 0.34 17.70 8.16
C ASN A 102 0.80 17.08 6.82
N TYR A 103 0.41 15.82 6.60
CA TYR A 103 0.77 15.09 5.39
C TYR A 103 0.37 15.82 4.09
N PHE A 104 -0.79 16.46 4.06
CA PHE A 104 -1.30 17.13 2.86
C PHE A 104 -0.53 18.42 2.53
N ASP A 105 0.07 19.08 3.52
CA ASP A 105 1.03 20.16 3.27
C ASP A 105 2.27 19.62 2.55
N SER A 106 2.81 18.48 3.01
CA SER A 106 3.97 17.80 2.40
C SER A 106 3.67 17.28 0.99
N HIS A 107 2.47 16.73 0.80
CA HIS A 107 1.96 16.30 -0.49
C HIS A 107 1.85 17.48 -1.47
N ARG A 108 1.29 18.61 -1.01
CA ARG A 108 1.17 19.83 -1.83
C ARG A 108 2.53 20.39 -2.23
N LEU A 109 3.47 20.50 -1.29
CA LEU A 109 4.85 20.90 -1.54
C LEU A 109 5.47 20.11 -2.70
N LEU A 110 5.39 18.78 -2.66
CA LEU A 110 5.94 17.95 -3.73
C LEU A 110 5.16 18.09 -5.05
N ARG A 111 3.83 18.20 -5.01
CA ARG A 111 3.02 18.40 -6.23
C ARG A 111 3.34 19.72 -6.92
N GLU A 112 3.53 20.80 -6.17
CA GLU A 112 3.92 22.12 -6.71
C GLU A 112 5.31 22.09 -7.36
N LYS A 113 6.19 21.19 -6.91
CA LYS A 113 7.49 20.90 -7.54
C LYS A 113 7.40 19.94 -8.73
N GLY A 114 6.18 19.53 -9.13
CA GLY A 114 5.95 18.67 -10.29
C GLY A 114 6.04 17.17 -10.00
N PHE A 115 6.21 16.75 -8.74
CA PHE A 115 6.15 15.34 -8.38
C PHE A 115 4.72 14.82 -8.44
N ARG A 116 4.59 13.57 -8.88
CA ARG A 116 3.37 12.80 -8.71
C ARG A 116 3.55 11.90 -7.50
N VAL A 117 2.64 12.02 -6.54
CA VAL A 117 2.67 11.29 -5.27
C VAL A 117 1.35 10.56 -5.14
N SER A 118 1.40 9.24 -5.04
CA SER A 118 0.23 8.43 -4.69
C SER A 118 0.05 8.40 -3.18
N VAL A 119 -1.19 8.34 -2.72
CA VAL A 119 -1.56 8.34 -1.30
C VAL A 119 -2.49 7.17 -1.00
N SER A 120 -2.04 6.25 -0.15
CA SER A 120 -2.83 5.15 0.38
C SER A 120 -2.81 5.22 1.90
N SER A 121 -3.99 5.25 2.51
CA SER A 121 -4.15 5.42 3.96
C SER A 121 -5.18 4.46 4.51
N ALA A 122 -4.95 3.92 5.69
CA ALA A 122 -5.95 3.23 6.50
C ALA A 122 -6.63 4.16 7.53
N ILE A 123 -6.39 5.47 7.42
CA ILE A 123 -7.01 6.56 8.19
C ILE A 123 -6.92 6.32 9.70
N PRO A 124 -5.90 6.82 10.41
CA PRO A 124 -5.78 6.72 11.86
C PRO A 124 -7.05 7.18 12.59
N LYS A 125 -7.26 6.64 13.80
CA LYS A 125 -8.32 7.11 14.69
C LYS A 125 -8.12 8.60 14.99
N GLY A 126 -9.16 9.40 14.80
CA GLY A 126 -9.13 10.86 15.02
C GLY A 126 -8.65 11.66 13.80
N LYS A 127 -8.38 11.01 12.66
CA LYS A 127 -7.97 11.66 11.40
C LYS A 127 -9.06 11.57 10.32
N GLU A 128 -10.28 11.15 10.67
CA GLU A 128 -11.40 10.98 9.74
C GLU A 128 -11.78 12.30 9.05
N GLU A 129 -11.95 13.37 9.82
CA GLU A 129 -12.28 14.71 9.28
C GLU A 129 -11.17 15.25 8.37
N LEU A 130 -9.91 15.02 8.75
CA LEU A 130 -8.76 15.42 7.92
C LEU A 130 -8.74 14.66 6.59
N ALA A 131 -9.07 13.37 6.60
CA ALA A 131 -9.16 12.57 5.40
C ALA A 131 -10.32 13.03 4.50
N ILE A 132 -11.49 13.31 5.08
CA ILE A 132 -12.67 13.79 4.36
C ILE A 132 -12.41 15.14 3.70
N SER A 133 -11.77 16.08 4.40
CA SER A 133 -11.48 17.41 3.86
C SER A 133 -10.39 17.41 2.77
N ASN A 134 -9.74 16.28 2.52
CA ASN A 134 -8.65 16.14 1.54
C ASN A 134 -8.83 14.88 0.68
N LEU A 135 -10.06 14.39 0.54
CA LEU A 135 -10.36 13.11 -0.12
C LEU A 135 -9.83 13.07 -1.55
N GLU A 136 -9.87 14.19 -2.27
CA GLU A 136 -9.37 14.34 -3.64
C GLU A 136 -7.85 14.13 -3.77
N ASN A 137 -7.12 14.13 -2.65
CA ASN A 137 -5.70 13.85 -2.59
C ASN A 137 -5.40 12.42 -2.12
N ILE A 138 -6.41 11.64 -1.70
CA ILE A 138 -6.26 10.24 -1.28
C ILE A 138 -6.59 9.33 -2.46
N HIS A 139 -5.62 8.57 -2.94
CA HIS A 139 -5.81 7.67 -4.08
C HIS A 139 -6.43 6.34 -3.67
N GLN A 140 -6.18 5.89 -2.44
CA GLN A 140 -6.68 4.64 -1.91
C GLN A 140 -6.94 4.75 -0.41
N ILE A 141 -8.09 4.24 0.02
CA ILE A 141 -8.38 4.01 1.44
C ILE A 141 -8.32 2.50 1.70
N SER A 142 -7.44 2.09 2.60
CA SER A 142 -7.27 0.70 3.01
C SER A 142 -8.24 0.37 4.15
N ILE A 143 -9.27 -0.43 3.88
CA ILE A 143 -10.26 -0.86 4.88
C ILE A 143 -9.95 -2.30 5.32
N SER A 144 -9.93 -2.52 6.63
CA SER A 144 -9.67 -3.84 7.24
C SER A 144 -10.46 -3.99 8.54
N HIS A 145 -10.37 -5.14 9.18
CA HIS A 145 -11.02 -5.37 10.48
C HIS A 145 -10.57 -4.37 11.57
N MET A 146 -9.39 -3.75 11.42
CA MET A 146 -8.83 -2.78 12.39
C MET A 146 -9.52 -1.41 12.37
N ASN A 147 -10.03 -0.97 11.22
CA ASN A 147 -10.57 0.38 11.05
C ASN A 147 -12.03 0.42 10.56
N ARG A 148 -12.53 -0.68 9.99
CA ARG A 148 -13.85 -0.74 9.36
C ARG A 148 -14.97 -0.23 10.26
N THR A 149 -15.18 -0.85 11.42
CA THR A 149 -16.28 -0.49 12.32
C THR A 149 -16.23 0.99 12.73
N ARG A 150 -15.02 1.53 12.90
CA ARG A 150 -14.81 2.95 13.21
C ARG A 150 -15.10 3.85 12.02
N LEU A 151 -14.76 3.43 10.81
CA LEU A 151 -14.91 4.22 9.59
C LEU A 151 -16.31 4.14 8.98
N THR A 152 -17.12 3.12 9.31
CA THR A 152 -18.48 2.95 8.79
C THR A 152 -19.35 4.21 8.86
N PRO A 153 -19.40 4.96 9.99
CA PRO A 153 -20.16 6.22 10.07
C PRO A 153 -19.69 7.32 9.12
N TYR A 154 -18.51 7.17 8.50
CA TYR A 154 -17.89 8.14 7.60
C TYR A 154 -17.86 7.68 6.14
N PHE A 155 -18.34 6.47 5.82
CA PHE A 155 -18.21 5.89 4.47
C PHE A 155 -18.74 6.80 3.37
N ASP A 156 -19.95 7.34 3.52
CA ASP A 156 -20.54 8.27 2.55
C ASP A 156 -19.66 9.50 2.31
N ARG A 157 -19.12 10.08 3.39
CA ARG A 157 -18.26 11.28 3.34
C ARG A 157 -16.87 10.99 2.82
N LEU A 158 -16.41 9.74 2.93
CA LEU A 158 -15.15 9.23 2.39
C LEU A 158 -15.31 8.70 0.95
N GLY A 159 -16.50 8.83 0.34
CA GLY A 159 -16.78 8.27 -0.99
C GLY A 159 -16.66 6.74 -1.03
N ILE A 160 -16.78 6.07 0.11
CA ILE A 160 -16.72 4.61 0.22
C ILE A 160 -18.13 4.09 0.06
N ILE A 161 -18.39 3.42 -1.05
CA ILE A 161 -19.66 2.73 -1.27
C ILE A 161 -19.44 1.25 -0.99
N VAL A 162 -20.25 0.68 -0.10
CA VAL A 162 -20.23 -0.75 0.18
C VAL A 162 -21.31 -1.44 -0.62
N PHE A 163 -20.96 -2.57 -1.22
CA PHE A 163 -21.89 -3.40 -1.95
C PHE A 163 -21.89 -4.84 -1.46
N PHE A 164 -23.05 -5.48 -1.55
CA PHE A 164 -23.15 -6.94 -1.39
C PHE A 164 -22.96 -7.64 -2.72
N ASP A 165 -21.93 -8.49 -2.83
CA ASP A 165 -21.86 -9.46 -3.90
C ASP A 165 -22.56 -10.77 -3.51
N LEU A 166 -23.85 -10.84 -3.83
CA LEU A 166 -24.63 -12.04 -3.59
C LEU A 166 -24.35 -13.14 -4.63
N PHE A 167 -23.76 -12.81 -5.79
CA PHE A 167 -23.38 -13.78 -6.81
C PHE A 167 -22.43 -14.84 -6.22
N SER A 168 -21.34 -14.39 -5.60
CA SER A 168 -20.34 -15.28 -5.03
C SER A 168 -20.90 -16.14 -3.89
N HIS A 169 -21.80 -15.57 -3.08
CA HIS A 169 -22.49 -16.33 -2.03
C HIS A 169 -23.33 -17.47 -2.60
N TYR A 170 -24.22 -17.19 -3.55
CA TYR A 170 -25.10 -18.21 -4.14
C TYR A 170 -24.31 -19.25 -4.93
N TYR A 171 -23.29 -18.82 -5.68
CA TYR A 171 -22.42 -19.72 -6.42
C TYR A 171 -21.70 -20.70 -5.49
N ALA A 172 -21.12 -20.21 -4.39
CA ALA A 172 -20.44 -21.07 -3.41
C ALA A 172 -21.40 -22.03 -2.68
N LYS A 173 -22.63 -21.60 -2.39
CA LYS A 173 -23.61 -22.37 -1.62
C LYS A 173 -24.36 -23.42 -2.43
N PHE A 174 -24.69 -23.11 -3.69
CA PHE A 174 -25.57 -23.93 -4.52
C PHE A 174 -24.88 -24.51 -5.77
N GLY A 175 -23.67 -24.03 -6.10
CA GLY A 175 -22.95 -24.41 -7.32
C GLY A 175 -23.57 -23.78 -8.58
N SER A 176 -22.83 -23.86 -9.70
CA SER A 176 -23.19 -23.18 -10.96
C SER A 176 -24.52 -23.61 -11.56
N ARG A 177 -24.94 -24.87 -11.36
CA ARG A 177 -26.16 -25.44 -11.95
C ARG A 177 -27.45 -25.09 -11.22
N GLU A 178 -27.42 -24.95 -9.88
CA GLU A 178 -28.61 -24.53 -9.12
C GLU A 178 -28.73 -23.00 -9.01
N TYR A 179 -27.61 -22.28 -9.13
CA TYR A 179 -27.55 -20.81 -9.13
C TYR A 179 -28.59 -20.17 -10.07
N ASN A 180 -28.71 -20.69 -11.30
CA ASN A 180 -29.64 -20.17 -12.32
C ASN A 180 -31.12 -20.39 -12.00
N LYS A 181 -31.47 -21.26 -11.05
CA LYS A 181 -32.86 -21.69 -10.81
C LYS A 181 -33.50 -21.10 -9.54
N LYS A 182 -32.72 -20.64 -8.55
CA LYS A 182 -33.23 -20.36 -7.19
C LYS A 182 -32.99 -18.94 -6.67
N ALA A 183 -32.29 -18.07 -7.40
CA ALA A 183 -31.93 -16.74 -6.89
C ALA A 183 -32.75 -15.63 -7.58
N PRO A 184 -33.82 -15.07 -6.96
CA PRO A 184 -34.50 -13.87 -7.48
C PRO A 184 -33.61 -12.62 -7.39
N ILE A 185 -32.52 -12.71 -6.63
CA ILE A 185 -31.53 -11.66 -6.42
C ILE A 185 -30.29 -11.94 -7.28
N GLN A 186 -30.49 -12.08 -8.59
CA GLN A 186 -29.39 -12.34 -9.53
C GLN A 186 -28.80 -11.00 -10.01
N ASN A 187 -27.52 -10.79 -9.70
CA ASN A 187 -26.69 -9.67 -10.18
C ASN A 187 -26.99 -8.28 -9.60
N MET A 188 -27.56 -8.21 -8.39
CA MET A 188 -27.76 -6.91 -7.74
C MET A 188 -26.60 -6.59 -6.81
N ILE A 189 -25.83 -5.59 -7.22
CA ILE A 189 -24.92 -4.82 -6.38
C ILE A 189 -25.81 -3.94 -5.50
N TYR A 190 -25.98 -4.29 -4.22
CA TYR A 190 -26.85 -3.54 -3.30
C TYR A 190 -26.06 -2.46 -2.56
N PRO A 191 -26.42 -1.17 -2.69
CA PRO A 191 -25.81 -0.13 -1.88
C PRO A 191 -26.18 -0.32 -0.41
N VAL A 192 -25.21 -0.14 0.47
CA VAL A 192 -25.44 -0.10 1.92
C VAL A 192 -26.01 1.26 2.29
N SER A 193 -27.22 1.29 2.84
CA SER A 193 -27.97 2.52 3.12
C SER A 193 -27.67 3.14 4.48
N GLU A 194 -27.15 2.37 5.44
CA GLU A 194 -26.77 2.86 6.78
C GLU A 194 -25.57 2.08 7.34
N THR A 195 -25.77 0.80 7.67
CA THR A 195 -24.70 -0.10 8.09
C THR A 195 -24.81 -1.39 7.30
N VAL A 196 -23.67 -2.07 7.14
CA VAL A 196 -23.61 -3.34 6.43
C VAL A 196 -24.53 -4.36 7.10
N GLU A 197 -24.56 -4.38 8.43
CA GLU A 197 -25.40 -5.26 9.23
C GLU A 197 -26.90 -4.96 9.04
N LYS A 198 -27.30 -3.67 9.02
CA LYS A 198 -28.70 -3.27 8.80
C LYS A 198 -29.15 -3.59 7.37
N THR A 199 -28.32 -3.29 6.38
CA THR A 199 -28.63 -3.65 4.99
C THR A 199 -28.73 -5.16 4.82
N LEU A 200 -27.89 -5.97 5.48
CA LEU A 200 -28.00 -7.42 5.47
C LEU A 200 -29.27 -7.93 6.18
N GLU A 201 -29.66 -7.31 7.28
CA GLU A 201 -30.92 -7.62 7.98
C GLU A 201 -32.14 -7.33 7.10
N GLU A 202 -32.14 -6.21 6.37
CA GLU A 202 -33.17 -5.89 5.38
C GLU A 202 -33.19 -6.92 4.24
N LEU A 203 -32.03 -7.28 3.68
CA LEU A 203 -31.93 -8.30 2.64
C LEU A 203 -32.42 -9.68 3.12
N ARG A 204 -32.23 -10.02 4.40
CA ARG A 204 -32.72 -11.29 4.98
C ARG A 204 -34.24 -11.40 5.05
N LYS A 205 -34.95 -10.28 5.06
CA LYS A 205 -36.42 -10.30 4.96
C LYS A 205 -36.87 -10.90 3.62
N PHE A 206 -36.03 -10.78 2.59
CA PHE A 206 -36.28 -11.32 1.25
C PHE A 206 -35.61 -12.69 1.04
N ASP A 207 -34.41 -12.91 1.59
CA ASP A 207 -33.76 -14.21 1.61
C ASP A 207 -33.19 -14.56 3.00
N PRO A 208 -33.92 -15.37 3.81
CA PRO A 208 -33.47 -15.82 5.12
C PRO A 208 -32.19 -16.68 5.08
N SER A 209 -31.78 -17.14 3.90
CA SER A 209 -30.61 -18.00 3.71
C SER A 209 -29.28 -17.24 3.71
N LEU A 210 -29.32 -15.89 3.66
CA LEU A 210 -28.17 -15.02 3.77
C LEU A 210 -27.49 -15.15 5.15
N PRO A 211 -26.15 -15.01 5.24
CA PRO A 211 -25.42 -15.28 6.47
C PRO A 211 -25.80 -14.31 7.59
N CYS A 212 -25.74 -14.77 8.85
CA CYS A 212 -26.06 -13.96 10.04
C CYS A 212 -25.06 -12.83 10.32
N GLN A 213 -23.85 -12.93 9.76
CA GLN A 213 -22.77 -11.96 9.92
C GLN A 213 -22.11 -11.72 8.56
N THR A 214 -21.70 -10.47 8.31
CA THR A 214 -20.88 -10.12 7.15
C THR A 214 -19.42 -10.44 7.39
N ARG A 215 -18.78 -10.99 6.37
CA ARG A 215 -17.32 -11.15 6.31
C ARG A 215 -16.80 -10.24 5.22
N PHE A 216 -15.83 -9.40 5.55
CA PHE A 216 -15.31 -8.40 4.62
C PHE A 216 -14.08 -8.96 3.94
N TYR A 217 -14.07 -8.94 2.62
CA TYR A 217 -12.95 -9.42 1.82
C TYR A 217 -12.22 -8.25 1.19
N ASP A 218 -10.93 -8.14 1.49
CA ASP A 218 -9.98 -7.28 0.76
C ASP A 218 -9.69 -7.95 -0.60
N LEU A 219 -10.21 -7.37 -1.68
CA LEU A 219 -9.96 -7.86 -3.03
C LEU A 219 -8.86 -7.05 -3.70
N ARG A 220 -7.72 -7.68 -3.95
CA ARG A 220 -6.79 -7.26 -4.98
C ARG A 220 -7.24 -7.89 -6.30
N VAL A 221 -7.90 -7.11 -7.15
CA VAL A 221 -8.34 -7.58 -8.47
C VAL A 221 -7.17 -7.43 -9.44
N ASP A 222 -6.38 -8.49 -9.60
CA ASP A 222 -5.39 -8.60 -10.68
C ASP A 222 -6.13 -8.86 -12.00
N GLY A 223 -6.73 -7.82 -12.58
CA GLY A 223 -7.46 -7.94 -13.85
C GLY A 223 -8.14 -6.65 -14.28
N ASN A 224 -7.71 -6.09 -15.41
CA ASN A 224 -8.18 -4.81 -15.95
C ASN A 224 -9.65 -4.78 -16.42
N SER A 225 -10.33 -5.92 -16.64
CA SER A 225 -11.62 -5.95 -17.36
C SER A 225 -12.85 -5.61 -16.52
N LEU A 226 -12.89 -5.99 -15.23
CA LEU A 226 -13.94 -5.50 -14.31
C LEU A 226 -13.67 -4.06 -13.89
N ARG A 227 -12.38 -3.71 -13.73
CA ARG A 227 -11.92 -2.37 -13.34
C ARG A 227 -12.34 -1.31 -14.36
N THR A 228 -12.16 -1.56 -15.66
CA THR A 228 -12.53 -0.59 -16.73
C THR A 228 -14.03 -0.43 -16.95
N LYS A 229 -14.85 -1.45 -16.65
CA LYS A 229 -16.32 -1.34 -16.77
C LYS A 229 -16.99 -0.54 -15.66
N VAL A 230 -16.30 -0.35 -14.53
CA VAL A 230 -16.87 0.31 -13.33
C VAL A 230 -16.15 1.63 -12.99
N GLN A 231 -14.98 1.89 -13.58
CA GLN A 231 -14.19 3.12 -13.42
C GLN A 231 -14.82 4.42 -13.97
N SER A 232 -16.04 4.38 -14.53
CA SER A 232 -16.81 5.61 -14.75
C SER A 232 -17.53 6.09 -13.49
N ALA A 233 -17.37 5.41 -12.35
CA ALA A 233 -17.92 5.80 -11.05
C ALA A 233 -16.84 5.75 -9.96
N ASP A 234 -16.74 6.83 -9.19
CA ASP A 234 -15.84 7.00 -8.03
C ASP A 234 -16.10 5.94 -6.95
N THR A 235 -15.48 4.75 -7.02
CA THR A 235 -15.87 3.62 -6.15
C THR A 235 -14.74 2.67 -5.73
N LEU A 236 -14.75 2.25 -4.45
CA LEU A 236 -13.91 1.20 -3.83
C LEU A 236 -14.78 -0.04 -3.53
N PHE A 237 -14.27 -1.24 -3.80
CA PHE A 237 -15.01 -2.52 -3.69
C PHE A 237 -14.72 -3.29 -2.38
N LEU A 238 -15.74 -3.91 -1.79
CA LEU A 238 -15.62 -4.94 -0.75
C LEU A 238 -16.63 -6.07 -1.01
N PHE A 239 -16.17 -7.32 -1.01
CA PHE A 239 -17.02 -8.51 -1.21
C PHE A 239 -17.39 -9.14 0.15
N CYS A 240 -18.38 -10.05 0.12
CA CYS A 240 -18.80 -10.94 1.21
C CYS A 240 -19.00 -12.38 0.65
N GLY A 241 -18.05 -13.32 0.77
CA GLY A 241 -18.24 -14.71 0.34
C GLY A 241 -17.37 -15.75 1.07
N ASN A 242 -18.00 -16.78 1.64
CA ASN A 242 -17.41 -17.90 2.38
C ASN A 242 -16.22 -18.58 1.62
N PRO A 243 -15.07 -18.91 2.26
CA PRO A 243 -13.81 -19.29 1.58
C PRO A 243 -13.78 -20.69 0.96
N GLY A 244 -14.85 -21.46 1.09
CA GLY A 244 -14.76 -22.91 1.03
C GLY A 244 -14.30 -23.52 -0.29
N ASN A 245 -14.55 -22.92 -1.47
CA ASN A 245 -14.32 -23.61 -2.75
C ASN A 245 -14.19 -22.67 -3.98
N TYR A 246 -13.05 -22.01 -4.17
CA TYR A 246 -12.75 -21.30 -5.44
C TYR A 246 -11.47 -21.81 -6.13
N PRO A 247 -11.52 -22.17 -7.42
CA PRO A 247 -10.36 -22.23 -8.29
C PRO A 247 -10.30 -21.05 -9.31
N ARG A 248 -9.08 -20.48 -9.44
CA ARG A 248 -8.42 -19.88 -10.63
C ARG A 248 -9.25 -18.83 -11.42
N ASN A 249 -9.28 -17.54 -11.06
CA ASN A 249 -8.30 -16.53 -11.53
C ASN A 249 -8.45 -15.17 -10.81
N GLY A 250 -9.15 -15.13 -9.67
CA GLY A 250 -9.14 -14.02 -8.73
C GLY A 250 -9.14 -14.61 -7.33
N LYS A 251 -8.12 -14.33 -6.52
CA LYS A 251 -8.03 -14.86 -5.16
C LYS A 251 -8.87 -13.99 -4.21
N ILE A 252 -10.07 -14.45 -3.87
CA ILE A 252 -10.75 -14.04 -2.64
C ILE A 252 -10.08 -14.81 -1.49
N ILE A 253 -9.47 -14.10 -0.56
CA ILE A 253 -8.82 -14.71 0.61
C ILE A 253 -9.67 -14.38 1.85
N ASP A 254 -10.46 -15.35 2.33
CA ASP A 254 -10.84 -15.37 3.76
C ASP A 254 -9.63 -15.92 4.50
N ARG A 255 -9.10 -15.19 5.47
CA ARG A 255 -8.10 -15.76 6.37
C ARG A 255 -8.50 -15.42 7.78
N ASP A 256 -8.99 -16.45 8.46
CA ASP A 256 -9.05 -16.54 9.90
C ASP A 256 -7.69 -16.07 10.47
N SER A 257 -7.73 -15.00 11.26
CA SER A 257 -6.54 -14.39 11.86
C SER A 257 -5.81 -15.33 12.81
N SER A 258 -6.44 -16.43 13.25
CA SER A 258 -5.77 -17.49 14.01
C SER A 258 -4.81 -18.35 13.17
N GLN A 259 -4.89 -18.29 11.83
CA GLN A 259 -3.99 -19.02 10.91
C GLN A 259 -2.90 -18.15 10.30
N VAL A 260 -2.95 -16.83 10.50
CA VAL A 260 -1.89 -15.90 10.10
C VAL A 260 -0.71 -16.14 11.02
N ARG A 261 0.33 -16.82 10.54
CA ARG A 261 1.56 -17.03 11.32
C ARG A 261 2.24 -15.68 11.56
N ASN A 262 2.98 -15.54 12.67
CA ASN A 262 3.77 -14.36 13.08
C ASN A 262 4.94 -13.98 12.14
N TYR A 263 4.88 -14.38 10.87
CA TYR A 263 5.84 -14.07 9.82
C TYR A 263 5.01 -13.33 8.78
N GLY A 264 5.20 -12.02 8.63
CA GLY A 264 4.38 -11.16 7.76
C GLY A 264 3.97 -11.82 6.43
N ARG A 265 2.84 -11.37 5.87
CA ARG A 265 2.04 -11.98 4.77
C ARG A 265 2.78 -12.61 3.56
N ALA A 266 4.09 -12.41 3.41
CA ALA A 266 4.90 -13.01 2.36
C ALA A 266 5.04 -14.55 2.49
N PHE A 267 4.90 -15.12 3.68
CA PHE A 267 4.97 -16.58 3.92
C PHE A 267 3.64 -17.34 3.78
N ASP A 268 2.60 -16.58 3.48
CA ASP A 268 1.22 -17.03 3.49
C ASP A 268 0.79 -17.55 2.09
N PHE A 269 1.75 -17.57 1.15
CA PHE A 269 1.73 -18.42 -0.03
C PHE A 269 2.26 -19.79 0.40
N GLY A 270 1.34 -20.67 0.81
CA GLY A 270 1.71 -22.03 1.16
C GLY A 270 2.59 -22.67 0.09
N GLN A 271 3.59 -23.41 0.56
CA GLN A 271 4.36 -24.40 -0.19
C GLN A 271 3.46 -25.55 -0.70
N GLU A 272 2.36 -25.24 -1.38
CA GLU A 272 1.94 -26.13 -2.45
C GLU A 272 2.86 -25.78 -3.62
N GLU A 273 3.81 -26.68 -3.89
CA GLU A 273 4.61 -26.74 -5.12
C GLU A 273 3.68 -26.68 -6.34
N ARG A 274 3.22 -25.48 -6.68
CA ARG A 274 2.68 -25.20 -7.99
C ARG A 274 3.87 -24.79 -8.80
N GLU A 275 4.28 -25.66 -9.71
CA GLU A 275 4.97 -25.29 -10.93
C GLU A 275 4.16 -24.15 -11.59
N TYR A 276 4.44 -22.92 -11.18
CA TYR A 276 4.17 -21.77 -12.01
C TYR A 276 5.15 -21.92 -13.18
N PRO A 277 4.67 -22.05 -14.42
CA PRO A 277 5.56 -22.23 -15.56
C PRO A 277 6.42 -20.98 -15.68
N ASN A 278 7.68 -21.05 -15.23
CA ASN A 278 8.80 -20.15 -15.50
C ASN A 278 8.40 -18.73 -15.94
N ASP A 279 7.54 -18.06 -15.18
CA ASP A 279 7.27 -16.65 -15.37
C ASP A 279 8.00 -15.91 -14.26
N PRO A 280 9.29 -15.57 -14.47
CA PRO A 280 10.08 -14.80 -13.50
C PRO A 280 9.54 -13.37 -13.33
N THR A 281 8.41 -13.02 -13.93
CA THR A 281 7.73 -11.75 -13.71
C THR A 281 6.88 -11.78 -12.44
N PHE A 282 7.53 -11.93 -11.27
CA PHE A 282 7.16 -10.96 -10.24
C PHE A 282 7.57 -9.61 -10.82
N PRO A 283 6.64 -8.73 -11.23
CA PRO A 283 7.04 -7.43 -11.75
C PRO A 283 7.82 -6.78 -10.62
N PHE A 284 9.13 -6.60 -10.80
CA PHE A 284 10.01 -5.90 -9.88
C PHE A 284 9.23 -4.69 -9.38
N SER A 285 8.76 -4.77 -8.14
CA SER A 285 7.89 -3.76 -7.60
C SER A 285 8.69 -2.47 -7.57
N CYS A 286 8.02 -1.33 -7.60
CA CYS A 286 8.67 -0.03 -7.43
C CYS A 286 9.31 0.16 -6.03
N ASP A 287 9.69 -0.93 -5.36
CA ASP A 287 10.17 -1.02 -4.00
C ASP A 287 11.70 -1.21 -3.94
N ASP A 288 12.38 -1.40 -5.09
CA ASP A 288 13.83 -1.34 -5.18
C ASP A 288 14.32 0.10 -5.34
N GLY A 289 15.27 0.53 -4.52
CA GLY A 289 15.88 1.84 -4.64
C GLY A 289 16.33 2.41 -3.32
N VAL A 290 16.33 3.74 -3.23
CA VAL A 290 16.71 4.48 -2.03
C VAL A 290 15.46 4.97 -1.30
N LYS A 291 15.43 4.78 0.02
CA LYS A 291 14.43 5.33 0.95
C LYS A 291 15.09 6.36 1.86
N ILE A 292 14.48 7.53 1.97
CA ILE A 292 14.83 8.51 3.01
C ILE A 292 13.86 8.35 4.17
N THR A 293 14.35 8.39 5.41
CA THR A 293 13.57 8.27 6.65
C THR A 293 14.04 9.33 7.66
N PRO A 294 13.35 9.55 8.80
CA PRO A 294 13.86 10.46 9.84
C PRO A 294 15.26 10.10 10.37
N GLU A 295 15.66 8.82 10.26
CA GLU A 295 16.93 8.31 10.79
C GLU A 295 18.10 8.39 9.80
N GLY A 296 17.83 8.64 8.51
CA GLY A 296 18.83 8.69 7.45
C GLY A 296 18.38 8.08 6.12
N VAL A 297 19.36 7.70 5.29
CA VAL A 297 19.18 7.17 3.94
C VAL A 297 19.40 5.65 3.94
N TYR A 298 18.52 4.90 3.29
CA TYR A 298 18.52 3.43 3.27
C TYR A 298 18.37 2.91 1.85
N ASN A 299 19.05 1.81 1.52
CA ASN A 299 18.76 1.02 0.34
C ASN A 299 17.70 -0.01 0.68
N ILE A 300 16.75 -0.18 -0.24
CA ILE A 300 15.76 -1.24 -0.19
C ILE A 300 15.99 -2.13 -1.40
N LEU A 301 16.10 -3.42 -1.11
CA LEU A 301 16.29 -4.47 -2.09
C LEU A 301 15.27 -5.56 -1.85
N SER A 302 14.39 -5.75 -2.81
CA SER A 302 13.45 -6.85 -2.85
C SER A 302 14.20 -8.16 -3.03
N VAL A 303 13.87 -9.12 -2.19
CA VAL A 303 14.41 -10.48 -2.19
C VAL A 303 13.26 -11.46 -2.01
N GLU A 304 13.51 -12.73 -2.32
CA GLU A 304 12.54 -13.77 -1.98
C GLU A 304 12.32 -13.80 -0.46
N PRO A 305 11.07 -13.85 0.02
CA PRO A 305 10.78 -13.96 1.44
C PRO A 305 11.48 -15.17 2.05
N SER A 306 12.29 -14.94 3.09
CA SER A 306 13.04 -15.98 3.80
C SER A 306 12.86 -15.82 5.33
N GLN A 307 13.34 -16.78 6.13
CA GLN A 307 13.31 -16.62 7.59
C GLN A 307 14.07 -15.36 8.04
N ASP A 308 15.15 -15.02 7.32
CA ASP A 308 15.99 -13.84 7.58
C ASP A 308 15.39 -12.56 6.96
N HIS A 309 14.55 -12.70 5.94
CA HIS A 309 13.94 -11.59 5.18
C HIS A 309 12.43 -11.77 5.08
N LYS A 310 11.75 -11.75 6.23
CA LYS A 310 10.30 -12.02 6.33
C LYS A 310 9.44 -11.08 5.47
N SER A 311 9.88 -9.84 5.30
CA SER A 311 9.21 -8.83 4.47
C SER A 311 9.50 -8.97 2.98
N GLY A 312 10.37 -9.91 2.57
CA GLY A 312 10.89 -9.99 1.20
C GLY A 312 11.77 -8.79 0.86
N ARG A 313 12.39 -8.14 1.87
CA ARG A 313 13.20 -6.94 1.68
C ARG A 313 14.47 -6.98 2.54
N ILE A 314 15.57 -6.57 1.93
CA ILE A 314 16.81 -6.17 2.62
C ILE A 314 16.79 -4.66 2.74
N ILE A 315 16.87 -4.16 3.97
CA ILE A 315 16.91 -2.73 4.30
C ILE A 315 18.28 -2.43 4.89
N GLU A 316 19.09 -1.64 4.18
CA GLU A 316 20.45 -1.33 4.60
C GLU A 316 20.69 0.17 4.67
N LYS A 317 21.19 0.68 5.80
CA LYS A 317 21.54 2.09 5.92
C LYS A 317 22.72 2.42 5.01
N VAL A 318 22.60 3.47 4.19
CA VAL A 318 23.66 3.94 3.31
C VAL A 318 24.71 4.68 4.13
N ASN A 319 25.98 4.28 4.01
CA ASN A 319 27.09 4.97 4.65
C ASN A 319 27.82 5.88 3.63
N PRO A 320 27.93 7.19 3.89
CA PRO A 320 28.64 8.11 3.00
C PRO A 320 30.10 7.70 2.70
N LYS A 321 30.78 7.05 3.66
CA LYS A 321 32.18 6.62 3.51
C LYS A 321 32.33 5.41 2.57
N ASN A 322 31.27 4.60 2.43
CA ASN A 322 31.28 3.34 1.69
C ASN A 322 30.28 3.39 0.52
N PHE A 323 29.96 4.57 0.02
CA PHE A 323 28.98 4.78 -1.05
C PHE A 323 29.49 4.23 -2.38
N ARG A 324 28.80 3.23 -2.95
CA ARG A 324 29.06 2.76 -4.31
C ARG A 324 27.77 2.59 -5.10
N VAL A 325 27.82 2.97 -6.37
CA VAL A 325 26.75 2.70 -7.33
C VAL A 325 27.09 1.42 -8.07
N VAL A 326 26.24 0.41 -7.94
CA VAL A 326 26.39 -0.85 -8.68
C VAL A 326 25.27 -0.92 -9.72
N LYS A 327 25.68 -0.96 -10.97
CA LYS A 327 24.77 -1.15 -12.10
C LYS A 327 24.36 -2.61 -12.15
N LYS A 328 23.15 -2.94 -11.66
CA LYS A 328 22.48 -4.20 -12.01
C LYS A 328 21.90 -4.03 -13.43
N ASN A 329 21.57 -5.12 -14.12
CA ASN A 329 20.94 -5.09 -15.46
C ASN A 329 19.51 -4.50 -15.44
N SER A 330 19.37 -3.25 -14.97
CA SER A 330 18.16 -2.44 -14.69
C SER A 330 17.57 -2.57 -13.27
N PRO A 331 17.11 -1.48 -12.61
CA PRO A 331 17.72 -0.14 -12.50
C PRO A 331 18.96 -0.13 -11.56
N PHE A 332 19.65 1.01 -11.44
CA PHE A 332 20.85 1.16 -10.60
C PHE A 332 20.54 0.97 -9.11
N LYS A 333 21.47 0.36 -8.36
CA LYS A 333 21.35 0.13 -6.92
C LYS A 333 22.58 0.70 -6.21
N VAL A 334 22.38 1.36 -5.07
CA VAL A 334 23.47 1.83 -4.22
C VAL A 334 23.76 0.74 -3.18
N TYR A 335 25.02 0.50 -2.81
CA TYR A 335 25.40 -0.49 -1.79
C TYR A 335 26.55 0.03 -0.91
N ASN A 336 26.68 -0.54 0.29
CA ASN A 336 27.91 -0.40 1.09
C ASN A 336 28.96 -1.44 0.63
N ILE A 337 30.23 -1.03 0.60
CA ILE A 337 31.38 -1.83 0.10
C ILE A 337 31.47 -3.22 0.74
N ASP A 338 31.17 -3.33 2.03
CA ASP A 338 31.44 -4.55 2.81
C ASP A 338 30.30 -5.58 2.72
N LYS A 339 29.21 -5.25 1.98
CA LYS A 339 27.99 -6.08 1.89
C LYS A 339 27.47 -6.18 0.46
N ILE A 340 28.37 -6.43 -0.49
CA ILE A 340 27.95 -6.86 -1.82
C ILE A 340 27.45 -8.30 -1.69
N TYR A 341 26.13 -8.46 -1.60
CA TYR A 341 25.50 -9.77 -1.64
C TYR A 341 25.84 -10.44 -2.98
N PRO A 342 26.50 -11.62 -2.97
CA PRO A 342 26.74 -12.37 -4.20
C PRO A 342 25.40 -12.85 -4.74
N PHE A 343 24.90 -12.20 -5.79
CA PHE A 343 23.76 -12.71 -6.53
C PHE A 343 24.25 -13.72 -7.56
N HIS A 344 23.94 -15.00 -7.33
CA HIS A 344 23.91 -15.98 -8.40
C HIS A 344 22.68 -15.65 -9.28
N CYS A 345 22.93 -15.27 -10.53
CA CYS A 345 21.88 -15.36 -11.55
C CYS A 345 21.58 -16.86 -11.73
N VAL A 346 20.35 -17.28 -11.41
CA VAL A 346 19.78 -18.53 -11.92
C VAL A 346 19.00 -18.17 -13.18
#